data_AF-A0A537YZT6-F1
#
_entry.id   AF-A0A537YZT6-F1
#
_cell.length_a   1.000
_cell.length_b   1.000
_cell.length_c   1.000
_cell.angle_alpha   90.00
_cell.angle_beta   90.00
_cell.angle_gamma   90.00
#
_symmetry.space_group_name_H-M   'P 1'
#
loop_
_entity.id
_entity.type
_entity.pdbx_description
1 polymer ?
#
loop_
_entity_poly.entity_id
_entity_poly.type
_entity_poly.pdbx_seq_one_letter_code
_entity_poly.pdbx_strand_id
1 'polypeptide(L)'
;MRVEFASPDDERKVTLATAEWRDGAVTISSEDEQLRTKLAHAFRRTPVVIDDPSYRRLGTSGPVVLQPGDLSWFRAVAQGRAEVETGLEARFVPGASVGGFDPAAGYLPFEEQVERLDARATP
;
A
#
# COMPACT_ATOMS: atom_id res chain seq x y z
N MET A 1 0.30 -3.91 5.58
CA MET A 1 0.14 -3.13 4.33
C MET A 1 1.44 -2.40 4.08
N ARG A 2 1.91 -2.29 2.83
CA ARG A 2 3.14 -1.59 2.50
C ARG A 2 2.88 -0.43 1.53
N VAL A 3 3.61 0.66 1.72
CA VAL A 3 3.63 1.83 0.84
C VAL A 3 5.06 2.03 0.38
N GLU A 4 5.21 2.30 -0.91
CA GLU A 4 6.47 2.69 -1.53
C GLU A 4 6.37 4.15 -1.93
N PHE A 5 7.43 4.91 -1.66
CA PHE A 5 7.53 6.32 -2.02
C PHE A 5 8.55 6.47 -3.14
N ALA A 6 8.15 7.13 -4.22
CA ALA A 6 8.99 7.39 -5.39
C ALA A 6 8.93 8.87 -5.76
N SER A 7 9.96 9.35 -6.47
CA SER A 7 9.92 10.71 -7.02
C SER A 7 8.77 10.83 -8.03
N PRO A 8 7.96 11.91 -7.98
CA PRO A 8 6.93 12.13 -8.99
C PRO A 8 7.54 12.28 -10.40
N ASP A 9 8.75 12.84 -10.49
CA ASP A 9 9.46 13.13 -11.74
C ASP A 9 10.24 11.93 -12.30
N ASP A 10 10.37 10.84 -11.54
CA ASP A 10 11.04 9.63 -12.01
C ASP A 10 10.07 8.73 -12.78
N GLU A 11 10.27 8.63 -14.10
CA GLU A 11 9.48 7.78 -14.99
C GLU A 11 9.54 6.30 -14.61
N ARG A 12 10.66 5.83 -14.04
CA ARG A 12 10.81 4.43 -13.61
C ARG A 12 10.14 4.17 -12.26
N LYS A 13 9.72 5.23 -11.56
CA LYS A 13 9.11 5.17 -10.23
C LYS A 13 9.95 4.31 -9.27
N VAL A 14 11.27 4.56 -9.24
CA VAL A 14 12.19 3.88 -8.33
C VAL A 14 11.78 4.18 -6.90
N THR A 15 11.70 3.13 -6.08
CA THR A 15 11.36 3.26 -4.67
C THR A 15 12.54 3.85 -3.89
N LEU A 16 12.32 5.01 -3.28
CA LEU A 16 13.31 5.72 -2.46
C LEU A 16 13.13 5.45 -0.97
N ALA A 17 11.90 5.14 -0.56
CA ALA A 17 11.58 4.77 0.81
C ALA A 17 10.33 3.90 0.87
N THR A 18 10.16 3.22 2.00
CA THR A 18 8.97 2.43 2.27
C THR A 18 8.42 2.72 3.66
N ALA A 19 7.10 2.60 3.80
CA ALA A 19 6.42 2.54 5.08
C ALA A 19 5.58 1.27 5.14
N GLU A 20 5.73 0.50 6.21
CA GLU A 20 4.97 -0.72 6.45
C GLU A 20 4.09 -0.55 7.67
N TRP A 21 2.81 -0.87 7.50
CA TRP A 21 1.82 -0.94 8.56
C TRP A 21 1.58 -2.39 8.98
N ARG A 22 1.79 -2.67 10.27
CA ARG A 22 1.52 -3.96 10.90
C ARG A 22 1.05 -3.75 12.33
N ASP A 23 -0.11 -4.32 12.67
CA ASP A 23 -0.65 -4.37 14.05
C ASP A 23 -0.62 -3.02 14.80
N GLY A 24 -0.99 -1.92 14.13
CA GLY A 24 -1.02 -0.59 14.77
C GLY A 24 0.33 0.16 14.78
N ALA A 25 1.39 -0.44 14.25
CA ALA A 25 2.74 0.10 14.18
C ALA A 25 3.15 0.42 12.73
N VAL A 26 3.99 1.46 12.59
CA VAL A 26 4.60 1.89 11.33
C VAL A 26 6.09 1.63 11.39
N THR A 27 6.61 0.91 10.41
CA THR A 27 8.06 0.74 10.19
C THR A 27 8.46 1.48 8.92
N ILE A 28 9.51 2.30 9.00
CA ILE A 28 9.99 3.11 7.87
C ILE A 28 11.39 2.64 7.47
N SER A 29 11.62 2.48 6.18
CA SER A 29 12.93 2.12 5.63
C SER A 29 13.30 3.06 4.48
N SER A 30 14.53 3.57 4.51
CA SER A 30 15.15 4.30 3.40
C SER A 30 16.67 4.28 3.61
N GLU A 31 17.40 4.28 2.50
CA GLU A 31 18.86 4.48 2.49
C GLU A 31 19.25 5.94 2.77
N ASP A 32 18.33 6.88 2.53
CA ASP A 32 18.49 8.30 2.82
C ASP A 32 17.97 8.62 4.23
N GLU A 33 18.87 9.05 5.12
CA GLU A 33 18.57 9.45 6.49
C GLU A 33 17.59 10.62 6.58
N GLN A 34 17.75 11.61 5.71
CA GLN A 34 16.91 12.81 5.71
C GLN A 34 15.49 12.43 5.31
N LEU A 35 15.35 11.58 4.29
CA LEU A 35 14.05 11.06 3.87
C LEU A 35 13.40 10.21 4.96
N ARG A 36 14.18 9.32 5.60
CA ARG A 36 13.70 8.52 6.73
C ARG A 36 13.21 9.39 7.89
N THR A 37 13.92 10.46 8.21
CA THR A 37 13.55 11.41 9.27
C THR A 37 12.26 12.16 8.94
N LYS A 38 12.12 12.65 7.69
CA LYS A 38 10.89 13.31 7.23
C LYS A 38 9.69 12.36 7.28
N LEU A 39 9.85 11.13 6.80
CA LEU A 39 8.78 10.13 6.87
C LEU A 39 8.43 9.78 8.32
N ALA A 40 9.42 9.61 9.20
CA ALA A 40 9.17 9.36 10.62
C ALA A 40 8.39 10.50 11.27
N HIS A 41 8.71 11.74 10.89
CA HIS A 41 7.96 12.92 11.32
C HIS A 41 6.53 12.93 10.76
N ALA A 42 6.33 12.63 9.48
CA ALA A 42 5.00 12.53 8.88
C ALA A 42 4.12 11.49 9.60
N PHE A 43 4.68 10.30 9.88
CA PHE A 43 4.02 9.20 10.59
C PHE A 43 4.00 9.35 12.13
N ARG A 44 4.32 10.53 12.68
CA ARG A 44 4.11 10.80 14.11
C ARG A 44 2.64 10.55 14.50
N ARG A 45 2.41 9.96 15.67
CA ARG A 45 1.08 9.57 16.18
C ARG A 45 0.22 10.77 16.56
N THR A 46 -0.23 11.50 15.56
CA THR A 46 -1.15 12.65 15.67
C THR A 46 -2.36 12.43 14.78
N PRO A 47 -3.57 12.81 15.21
CA PRO A 47 -4.76 12.72 14.37
C PRO A 47 -4.60 13.43 13.02
N VAL A 48 -5.33 12.96 12.02
CA VAL A 48 -5.39 13.57 10.69
C VAL A 48 -6.84 13.93 10.40
N VAL A 49 -7.06 15.12 9.86
CA VAL A 49 -8.36 15.57 9.37
C VAL A 49 -8.39 15.35 7.88
N ILE A 50 -9.38 14.61 7.38
CA ILE A 50 -9.57 14.34 5.96
C ILE A 50 -10.96 14.73 5.51
N ASP A 51 -11.09 15.26 4.30
CA ASP A 51 -12.37 15.58 3.68
C ASP A 51 -12.67 14.62 2.53
N ASP A 52 -12.79 13.33 2.83
CA ASP A 52 -13.05 12.27 1.86
C ASP A 52 -14.41 11.61 2.14
N PRO A 53 -15.35 11.59 1.17
CA PRO A 53 -16.67 10.98 1.32
C PRO A 53 -16.65 9.50 1.68
N SER A 54 -15.61 8.75 1.31
CA SER A 54 -15.51 7.30 1.55
C SER A 54 -15.38 6.95 3.04
N TYR A 55 -14.95 7.90 3.88
CA TYR A 55 -14.85 7.73 5.34
C TYR A 55 -16.08 8.21 6.10
N ARG A 56 -17.10 8.72 5.40
CA ARG A 56 -18.31 9.28 6.00
C ARG A 56 -19.41 8.24 6.09
N ARG A 57 -20.27 8.39 7.10
CA ARG A 57 -21.55 7.66 7.12
C ARG A 57 -22.47 8.27 6.05
N LEU A 58 -23.29 7.43 5.44
CA LEU A 58 -24.28 7.89 4.45
C LEU A 58 -25.15 8.99 5.06
N GLY A 59 -25.34 10.09 4.32
CA GLY A 59 -26.11 11.26 4.75
C GLY A 59 -25.37 12.24 5.66
N THR A 60 -24.06 12.06 5.91
CA THR A 60 -23.23 13.02 6.66
C THR A 60 -22.31 13.82 5.75
N SER A 61 -21.96 15.05 6.16
CA SER A 61 -21.09 15.95 5.40
C SER A 61 -19.97 16.52 6.29
N GLY A 62 -18.90 16.99 5.64
CA GLY A 62 -17.75 17.62 6.29
C GLY A 62 -16.59 16.67 6.59
N PRO A 63 -15.52 17.20 7.20
CA PRO A 63 -14.29 16.46 7.44
C PRO A 63 -14.43 15.42 8.55
N VAL A 64 -13.62 14.36 8.45
CA VAL A 64 -13.51 13.26 9.40
C VAL A 64 -12.15 13.30 10.08
N VAL A 65 -12.12 13.05 11.39
CA VAL A 65 -10.88 12.91 12.16
C VAL A 65 -10.51 11.43 12.24
N LEU A 66 -9.33 11.08 11.73
CA LEU A 66 -8.75 9.75 11.83
C LEU A 66 -7.74 9.69 12.97
N GLN A 67 -7.91 8.71 13.86
CA GLN A 67 -7.04 8.52 15.01
C GLN A 67 -5.81 7.67 14.65
N PRO A 68 -4.63 7.95 15.24
CA PRO A 68 -3.48 7.08 15.11
C PRO A 68 -3.80 5.66 15.63
N GLY A 69 -3.27 4.64 14.97
CA GLY A 69 -3.50 3.24 15.37
C GLY A 69 -4.39 2.47 14.40
N ASP A 70 -5.07 3.16 13.49
CA ASP A 70 -5.92 2.54 12.46
C ASP A 70 -5.27 2.55 11.07
N LEU A 71 -5.64 1.56 10.25
CA LEU A 71 -5.18 1.46 8.85
C LEU A 71 -5.63 2.67 8.01
N SER A 72 -6.82 3.21 8.28
CA SER A 72 -7.34 4.42 7.63
C SER A 72 -6.42 5.61 7.87
N TRP A 73 -5.98 5.81 9.11
CA TRP A 73 -5.02 6.84 9.48
C TRP A 73 -3.68 6.64 8.76
N PHE A 74 -3.17 5.41 8.71
CA PHE A 74 -1.93 5.10 7.99
C PHE A 74 -2.02 5.48 6.51
N ARG A 75 -3.11 5.12 5.83
CA ARG A 75 -3.36 5.48 4.42
C ARG A 75 -3.44 6.99 4.22
N ALA A 76 -4.18 7.68 5.09
CA ALA A 76 -4.34 9.14 5.03
C ALA A 76 -3.01 9.88 5.25
N VAL A 77 -2.17 9.41 6.19
CA VAL A 77 -0.83 9.97 6.38
C VAL A 77 0.03 9.75 5.14
N ALA A 78 0.02 8.55 4.57
CA ALA A 78 0.82 8.20 3.40
C ALA A 78 0.48 9.09 2.18
N GLN A 79 -0.80 9.29 1.88
CA GLN A 79 -1.25 10.06 0.71
C GLN A 79 -1.27 11.58 0.93
N GLY A 80 -1.41 12.04 2.16
CA GLY A 80 -1.51 13.47 2.44
C GLY A 80 -0.21 14.03 2.98
N ARG A 81 0.08 13.70 4.24
CA ARG A 81 1.15 14.35 4.98
C ARG A 81 2.54 13.92 4.48
N ALA A 82 2.74 12.64 4.22
CA ALA A 82 4.03 12.13 3.78
C ALA A 82 4.41 12.71 2.41
N GLU A 83 3.47 12.82 1.47
CA GLU A 83 3.71 13.45 0.17
C GLU A 83 4.07 14.93 0.33
N VAL A 84 3.33 15.68 1.17
CA VAL A 84 3.62 17.11 1.43
C VAL A 84 4.99 17.32 2.08
N GLU A 85 5.37 16.49 3.05
CA GLU A 85 6.64 16.66 3.78
C GLU A 85 7.87 16.20 2.98
N THR A 86 7.70 15.22 2.08
CA THR A 86 8.81 14.62 1.35
C THR A 86 8.90 15.05 -0.12
N GLY A 87 7.78 15.46 -0.72
CA GLY A 87 7.64 15.66 -2.16
C GLY A 87 7.55 14.36 -2.96
N LEU A 88 7.41 13.20 -2.31
CA LEU A 88 7.31 11.90 -2.97
C LEU A 88 5.85 11.47 -3.16
N GLU A 89 5.61 10.65 -4.17
CA GLU A 89 4.31 10.04 -4.44
C GLU A 89 4.18 8.69 -3.73
N ALA A 90 3.04 8.44 -3.08
CA ALA A 90 2.78 7.21 -2.35
C ALA A 90 2.09 6.15 -3.24
N ARG A 91 2.70 4.96 -3.33
CA ARG A 91 2.11 3.79 -4.00
C ARG A 91 1.87 2.65 -3.00
N PHE A 92 0.61 2.22 -2.88
CA PHE A 92 0.26 1.06 -2.07
C PHE A 92 0.60 -0.22 -2.82
N VAL A 93 1.39 -1.09 -2.17
CA VAL A 93 1.75 -2.40 -2.70
C VAL A 93 1.31 -3.50 -1.74
N PRO A 94 1.03 -4.72 -2.23
CA PRO A 94 0.86 -5.87 -1.36
C PRO A 94 2.02 -5.94 -0.35
N GLY A 95 1.71 -6.16 0.93
CA GLY A 95 2.75 -6.47 1.90
C GLY A 95 3.45 -7.77 1.52
N ALA A 96 4.64 -8.03 2.08
CA ALA A 96 5.30 -9.32 1.89
C ALA A 96 4.30 -10.44 2.22
N SER A 97 4.01 -11.30 1.25
CA SER A 97 3.12 -12.43 1.41
C SER A 97 3.74 -13.39 2.42
N VAL A 98 3.19 -13.43 3.64
CA VAL A 98 3.46 -14.51 4.59
C VAL A 98 2.57 -15.69 4.16
N GLY A 99 2.91 -16.32 3.05
CA GLY A 99 2.13 -17.41 2.47
C GLY A 99 2.90 -18.09 1.34
N GLY A 100 3.14 -19.39 1.51
CA GLY A 100 3.78 -20.24 0.51
C GLY A 100 2.94 -20.35 -0.76
N PHE A 101 3.59 -20.84 -1.82
CA PHE A 101 3.02 -21.14 -3.14
C PHE A 101 1.57 -21.67 -3.04
N ASP A 102 0.62 -20.92 -3.60
CA ASP A 102 -0.75 -21.37 -3.79
C ASP A 102 -0.86 -22.13 -5.12
N PRO A 103 -1.08 -23.45 -5.12
CA PRO A 103 -1.25 -24.22 -6.35
C PRO A 103 -2.51 -23.80 -7.15
N ALA A 104 -3.46 -23.06 -6.57
CA ALA A 104 -4.59 -22.49 -7.29
C ALA A 104 -4.20 -21.29 -8.17
N ALA A 105 -3.01 -20.70 -8.01
CA ALA A 105 -2.50 -19.70 -8.97
C ALA A 105 -2.06 -20.33 -10.32
N GLY A 106 -2.12 -21.66 -10.45
CA GLY A 106 -1.76 -22.41 -11.65
C GLY A 106 -2.95 -22.83 -12.54
N TYR A 107 -4.13 -22.20 -12.42
CA TYR A 107 -5.20 -22.42 -13.40
C TYR A 107 -4.76 -21.88 -14.76
N LEU A 108 -4.42 -22.79 -15.67
CA LEU A 108 -4.25 -22.48 -17.08
C LEU A 108 -5.61 -22.07 -17.68
N PRO A 109 -5.62 -21.27 -18.77
CA PRO A 109 -6.84 -21.02 -19.54
C PRO A 109 -7.56 -22.33 -19.89
N PHE A 110 -8.89 -22.30 -19.97
CA PHE A 110 -9.72 -23.49 -20.23
C PHE A 110 -9.23 -24.30 -21.45
N GLU A 111 -8.78 -23.62 -22.50
CA GLU A 111 -8.24 -24.23 -23.72
C GLU A 111 -7.02 -25.13 -23.46
N GLU A 112 -6.10 -24.70 -22.59
CA GLU A 112 -4.91 -25.48 -22.22
C GLU A 112 -5.22 -26.65 -21.26
N GLN A 113 -6.31 -26.55 -20.49
CA GLN A 113 -6.81 -27.66 -19.68
C GLN A 113 -7.45 -28.77 -20.53
N VAL A 114 -8.14 -28.40 -21.61
CA VAL A 114 -8.77 -29.34 -22.55
C VAL A 114 -7.70 -30.07 -23.37
N GLU A 115 -6.69 -29.37 -23.88
CA GLU A 115 -5.60 -29.98 -24.66
C GLU A 115 -4.82 -31.04 -23.85
N ARG A 116 -4.60 -30.80 -22.55
CA ARG A 116 -3.99 -31.79 -21.65
C ARG A 116 -4.90 -33.00 -21.41
N LEU A 117 -6.22 -32.81 -21.36
CA LEU A 117 -7.17 -33.90 -21.15
C LEU A 117 -7.22 -34.80 -22.39
N ASP A 118 -7.23 -34.21 -23.59
CA ASP A 118 -7.20 -34.92 -24.88
C ASP A 118 -5.87 -35.65 -25.12
N ALA A 119 -4.74 -35.03 -24.76
CA ALA A 119 -3.42 -35.66 -24.83
C ALA A 119 -3.27 -36.88 -23.91
N ARG A 120 -4.06 -36.97 -22.83
CA ARG A 120 -4.06 -38.09 -21.89
C ARG A 120 -5.08 -39.18 -22.25
N ALA A 121 -6.01 -38.89 -23.16
CA ALA A 121 -7.07 -39.78 -23.61
C ALA A 121 -6.72 -40.53 -24.92
N THR A 122 -5.55 -40.29 -25.49
CA THR A 122 -5.07 -41.01 -26.69
C THR A 122 -4.17 -42.18 -26.26
N PRO A 123 -4.56 -43.45 -26.53
CA PRO A 123 -3.77 -44.63 -26.19
C PRO A 123 -2.50 -44.81 -27.03
#